data_AF-A0A9Q0R4L8-F1
#
_entry.id   AF-A0A9Q0R4L8-F1
#
_cell.length_a   1.000
_cell.length_b   1.000
_cell.length_c   1.000
_cell.angle_alpha   90.00
_cell.angle_beta   90.00
_cell.angle_gamma   90.00
#
_symmetry.space_group_name_H-M   'P 1'
#
loop_
_entity.id
_entity.type
_entity.pdbx_description
1 polymer ?
#
loop_
_entity_poly.entity_id
_entity_poly.type
_entity_poly.pdbx_seq_one_letter_code
_entity_poly.pdbx_strand_id
1 'polypeptide(L)'
;MENNNNNQIENQIENQIENQNQIENENQKENQIENQIEKEIENQNENENENENQKEIEIENQNQIEKKNLEKKVTKNLIKDYSNLLNENSFKDFSIFIENKSNPFEIKVHKSILSSRSPFFNEFLKGQNDINKISLNQFNKKEMESILSYIYHGNISFENQENLIQLLEISIYFKLNLLKEIIQKKISNSINYSNFFQFLFQNRNLKLGEIKIKCFELINQNFSQIQNNENLFNLTQRRNYQIYSI
;
A
#
# COMPACT_ATOMS: atom_id res chain seq x y z
N MET A 1 -71.01 -71.46 -39.38
CA MET A 1 -71.22 -70.42 -38.36
C MET A 1 -69.92 -70.03 -37.66
N GLU A 2 -68.94 -70.92 -37.53
CA GLU A 2 -67.62 -70.63 -36.93
C GLU A 2 -66.73 -69.64 -37.71
N ASN A 3 -66.67 -69.72 -39.05
CA ASN A 3 -65.81 -68.82 -39.84
C ASN A 3 -66.18 -67.33 -39.78
N ASN A 4 -67.44 -66.99 -39.52
CA ASN A 4 -67.86 -65.58 -39.48
C ASN A 4 -67.58 -64.93 -38.11
N ASN A 5 -67.61 -65.72 -37.03
CA ASN A 5 -67.23 -65.27 -35.69
C ASN A 5 -65.71 -65.12 -35.56
N ASN A 6 -64.92 -66.03 -36.14
CA ASN A 6 -63.45 -65.90 -36.11
C ASN A 6 -62.97 -64.65 -36.83
N ASN A 7 -63.49 -64.34 -38.02
CA ASN A 7 -63.12 -63.12 -38.75
C ASN A 7 -63.52 -61.82 -38.02
N GLN A 8 -64.63 -61.82 -37.27
CA GLN A 8 -65.03 -60.65 -36.46
C GLN A 8 -64.13 -60.46 -35.23
N ILE A 9 -63.74 -61.55 -34.58
CA ILE A 9 -62.83 -61.53 -33.43
C ILE A 9 -61.43 -61.09 -33.87
N GLU A 10 -60.94 -61.60 -35.00
CA GLU A 10 -59.62 -61.27 -35.55
C GLU A 10 -59.52 -59.77 -35.91
N ASN A 11 -60.54 -59.23 -36.60
CA ASN A 11 -60.62 -57.80 -36.88
C ASN A 11 -60.71 -56.94 -35.60
N GLN A 12 -61.38 -57.40 -34.54
CA GLN A 12 -61.46 -56.65 -33.27
C GLN A 12 -60.12 -56.63 -32.53
N ILE A 13 -59.40 -57.76 -32.53
CA ILE A 13 -58.07 -57.87 -31.93
C ILE A 13 -57.06 -57.00 -32.68
N GLU A 14 -57.09 -57.03 -34.02
CA GLU A 14 -56.18 -56.25 -34.86
C GLU A 14 -56.38 -54.74 -34.63
N ASN A 15 -57.64 -54.27 -34.59
CA ASN A 15 -57.96 -52.88 -34.25
C ASN A 15 -57.54 -52.50 -32.82
N GLN A 16 -57.62 -53.40 -31.84
CA GLN A 16 -57.17 -53.12 -30.47
C GLN A 16 -55.65 -53.02 -30.37
N ILE A 17 -54.93 -53.91 -31.05
CA ILE A 17 -53.47 -53.89 -31.12
C ILE A 17 -52.98 -52.62 -31.82
N GLU A 18 -53.61 -52.24 -32.93
CA GLU A 18 -53.24 -51.01 -33.67
C GLU A 18 -53.48 -49.75 -32.84
N ASN A 19 -54.62 -49.65 -32.14
CA ASN A 19 -54.89 -48.54 -31.23
C ASN A 19 -53.93 -48.50 -30.04
N GLN A 20 -53.60 -49.65 -29.42
CA GLN A 20 -52.63 -49.70 -28.31
C GLN A 20 -51.23 -49.30 -28.78
N ASN A 21 -50.79 -49.77 -29.95
CA ASN A 21 -49.49 -49.41 -30.51
C ASN A 21 -49.42 -47.94 -30.90
N GLN A 22 -50.52 -47.32 -31.38
CA GLN A 22 -50.57 -45.88 -31.63
C GLN A 22 -50.43 -45.09 -30.32
N ILE A 23 -51.20 -45.44 -29.29
CA ILE A 23 -51.15 -44.79 -27.98
C ILE A 23 -49.76 -44.92 -27.34
N GLU A 24 -49.14 -46.11 -27.41
CA GLU A 24 -47.82 -46.35 -26.84
C GLU A 24 -46.73 -45.57 -27.58
N ASN A 25 -46.81 -45.47 -28.91
CA ASN A 25 -45.90 -44.66 -29.71
C ASN A 25 -46.08 -43.14 -29.46
N GLU A 26 -47.31 -42.67 -29.27
CA GLU A 26 -47.59 -41.28 -28.92
C GLU A 26 -47.04 -40.95 -27.53
N ASN A 27 -47.32 -41.79 -26.52
CA ASN A 27 -46.79 -41.61 -25.17
C ASN A 27 -45.25 -41.65 -25.13
N GLN A 28 -44.60 -42.53 -25.91
CA GLN A 28 -43.14 -42.58 -25.97
C GLN A 28 -42.54 -41.32 -26.63
N LYS A 29 -43.17 -40.82 -27.70
CA LYS A 29 -42.75 -39.56 -28.34
C LYS A 29 -42.96 -38.36 -27.44
N GLU A 30 -44.09 -38.29 -26.74
CA GLU A 30 -44.42 -37.21 -25.81
C GLU A 30 -43.40 -37.17 -24.67
N ASN A 31 -43.11 -38.32 -24.05
CA ASN A 31 -42.07 -38.43 -23.02
C ASN A 31 -40.68 -38.03 -23.55
N GLN A 32 -40.31 -38.42 -24.78
CA GLN A 32 -39.02 -38.03 -25.37
C GLN A 32 -38.94 -36.52 -25.62
N ILE A 33 -40.02 -35.91 -26.09
CA ILE A 33 -40.12 -34.48 -26.33
C ILE A 33 -40.05 -33.72 -25.01
N GLU A 34 -40.80 -34.15 -23.99
CA GLU A 34 -40.81 -33.51 -22.66
C GLU A 34 -39.41 -33.53 -22.03
N ASN A 35 -38.73 -34.67 -22.05
CA ASN A 35 -37.34 -34.79 -21.57
C ASN A 35 -36.34 -33.93 -22.37
N GLN A 36 -36.54 -33.74 -23.68
CA GLN A 36 -35.69 -32.87 -24.49
C GLN A 36 -35.92 -31.40 -24.15
N ILE A 37 -37.18 -31.00 -24.01
CA ILE A 37 -37.59 -29.64 -23.63
C ILE A 37 -37.06 -29.29 -22.24
N GLU A 38 -37.19 -30.18 -21.25
CA GLU A 38 -36.68 -29.95 -19.89
C GLU A 38 -35.18 -29.69 -19.89
N LYS A 39 -34.40 -30.51 -20.61
CA LYS A 39 -32.95 -30.32 -20.72
C LYS A 39 -32.57 -29.03 -21.44
N GLU A 40 -33.31 -28.64 -22.48
CA GLU A 40 -33.06 -27.38 -23.18
C GLU A 40 -33.38 -26.17 -22.29
N ILE A 41 -34.48 -26.22 -21.54
CA ILE A 41 -34.85 -25.17 -20.57
C ILE A 41 -33.82 -25.06 -19.45
N GLU A 42 -33.40 -26.19 -18.87
CA GLU A 42 -32.40 -26.20 -17.79
C GLU A 42 -31.08 -25.59 -18.26
N ASN A 43 -30.59 -26.00 -19.44
CA ASN A 43 -29.38 -25.43 -20.05
C ASN A 43 -29.53 -23.94 -20.37
N GLN A 44 -30.69 -23.48 -20.87
CA GLN A 44 -30.92 -22.06 -21.15
C GLN A 44 -30.91 -21.23 -19.86
N ASN A 45 -31.59 -21.71 -18.81
CA ASN A 45 -31.63 -21.06 -17.51
C ASN A 45 -30.24 -20.98 -16.86
N GLU A 46 -29.43 -22.05 -16.93
CA GLU A 46 -28.06 -22.03 -16.42
C GLU A 46 -27.20 -20.98 -17.15
N ASN A 47 -27.25 -20.95 -18.48
CA ASN A 47 -26.51 -19.97 -19.29
C ASN A 47 -26.95 -18.52 -19.02
N GLU A 48 -28.25 -18.26 -18.85
CA GLU A 48 -28.76 -16.94 -18.52
C GLU A 48 -28.30 -16.49 -17.13
N ASN A 49 -28.39 -17.36 -16.13
CA ASN A 49 -27.91 -17.10 -14.77
C ASN A 49 -26.40 -16.83 -14.73
N GLU A 50 -25.59 -17.61 -15.45
CA GLU A 50 -24.15 -17.37 -15.54
C GLU A 50 -23.83 -16.01 -16.17
N ASN A 51 -24.54 -15.62 -17.22
CA ASN A 51 -24.36 -14.33 -17.89
C ASN A 51 -24.80 -13.15 -17.00
N GLU A 52 -25.89 -13.27 -16.25
CA GLU A 52 -26.33 -12.25 -15.29
C GLU A 52 -25.33 -12.10 -14.15
N ASN A 53 -24.89 -13.20 -13.55
CA ASN A 53 -23.87 -13.20 -12.51
C ASN A 53 -22.56 -12.55 -12.98
N GLN A 54 -22.10 -12.85 -14.20
CA GLN A 54 -20.90 -12.23 -14.77
C GLN A 54 -21.06 -10.70 -14.95
N LYS A 55 -22.22 -10.25 -15.43
CA LYS A 55 -22.51 -8.80 -15.58
C LYS A 55 -22.56 -8.09 -14.23
N GLU A 56 -23.17 -8.70 -13.21
CA GLU A 56 -23.19 -8.12 -11.85
C GLU A 56 -21.79 -7.97 -11.28
N ILE A 57 -20.93 -8.99 -11.45
CA ILE A 57 -19.52 -8.95 -11.03
C ILE A 57 -18.75 -7.84 -11.77
N GLU A 58 -18.97 -7.67 -13.07
CA GLU A 58 -18.33 -6.60 -13.85
C GLU A 58 -18.76 -5.21 -13.38
N ILE A 59 -20.04 -5.01 -13.13
CA ILE A 59 -20.59 -3.74 -12.59
C ILE A 59 -20.00 -3.46 -11.22
N GLU A 60 -19.94 -4.46 -10.33
CA GLU A 60 -19.36 -4.28 -9.00
C GLU A 60 -17.87 -3.90 -9.07
N ASN A 61 -17.11 -4.57 -9.93
CA ASN A 61 -15.69 -4.26 -10.15
C ASN A 61 -15.49 -2.83 -10.70
N GLN A 62 -16.32 -2.41 -11.66
CA GLN A 62 -16.28 -1.04 -12.19
C GLN A 62 -16.59 0.00 -11.11
N ASN A 63 -17.63 -0.24 -10.30
CA ASN A 63 -17.98 0.63 -9.18
C ASN A 63 -16.85 0.72 -8.14
N GLN A 64 -16.18 -0.39 -7.83
CA GLN A 64 -15.02 -0.40 -6.93
C GLN A 64 -13.83 0.39 -7.50
N ILE A 65 -13.58 0.30 -8.82
CA ILE A 65 -12.53 1.06 -9.50
C ILE A 65 -12.86 2.56 -9.48
N GLU A 66 -14.10 2.94 -9.80
CA GLU A 66 -14.54 4.33 -9.79
C GLU A 66 -14.42 4.94 -8.38
N LYS A 67 -14.86 4.21 -7.36
CA LYS A 67 -14.70 4.61 -5.96
C LYS A 67 -13.22 4.86 -5.61
N LYS A 68 -12.32 3.93 -5.94
CA LYS A 68 -10.87 4.10 -5.72
C LYS A 68 -10.30 5.32 -6.47
N ASN A 69 -10.78 5.59 -7.67
CA ASN A 69 -10.35 6.76 -8.45
C ASN A 69 -10.83 8.07 -7.83
N LEU A 70 -12.07 8.09 -7.32
CA LEU A 70 -12.61 9.24 -6.61
C LEU A 70 -11.84 9.51 -5.32
N GLU A 71 -11.55 8.49 -4.52
CA GLU A 71 -10.73 8.60 -3.30
C GLU A 71 -9.32 9.15 -3.58
N LYS A 72 -8.68 8.67 -4.66
CA LYS A 72 -7.39 9.21 -5.13
C LYS A 72 -7.50 10.69 -5.51
N LYS A 73 -8.57 11.08 -6.21
CA LYS A 73 -8.81 12.48 -6.62
C LYS A 73 -9.01 13.39 -5.41
N VAL A 74 -9.82 12.95 -4.44
CA VAL A 74 -10.04 13.66 -3.18
C VAL A 74 -8.73 13.84 -2.42
N THR A 75 -7.95 12.76 -2.27
CA THR A 75 -6.65 12.80 -1.59
C THR A 75 -5.67 13.75 -2.28
N LYS A 76 -5.64 13.73 -3.63
CA LYS A 76 -4.79 14.64 -4.42
C LYS A 76 -5.17 16.10 -4.23
N ASN A 77 -6.46 16.41 -4.17
CA ASN A 77 -6.93 17.77 -3.88
C ASN A 77 -6.53 18.19 -2.47
N LEU A 78 -6.70 17.34 -1.46
CA LEU A 78 -6.30 17.63 -0.09
C LEU A 78 -4.79 17.95 0.02
N ILE A 79 -3.94 17.14 -0.63
CA ILE A 79 -2.48 17.38 -0.71
C ILE A 79 -2.19 18.76 -1.32
N LYS A 80 -2.91 19.12 -2.38
CA LYS A 80 -2.77 20.43 -3.05
C LYS A 80 -3.20 21.57 -2.14
N ASP A 81 -4.32 21.44 -1.45
CA ASP A 81 -4.85 22.47 -0.55
C ASP A 81 -3.87 22.73 0.60
N TYR A 82 -3.30 21.69 1.20
CA TYR A 82 -2.27 21.84 2.23
C TYR A 82 -0.95 22.39 1.67
N SER A 83 -0.58 22.05 0.44
CA SER A 83 0.56 22.68 -0.23
C SER A 83 0.36 24.19 -0.40
N ASN A 84 -0.84 24.62 -0.78
CA ASN A 84 -1.18 26.05 -0.86
C ASN A 84 -1.07 26.73 0.51
N LEU A 85 -1.59 26.10 1.58
CA LEU A 85 -1.46 26.63 2.94
C LEU A 85 0.01 26.81 3.39
N LEU A 86 0.92 25.95 2.94
CA LEU A 86 2.35 26.12 3.24
C LEU A 86 2.93 27.37 2.53
N ASN A 87 2.54 27.59 1.28
CA ASN A 87 3.10 28.63 0.41
C ASN A 87 2.47 30.02 0.63
N GLU A 88 1.19 30.08 1.00
CA GLU A 88 0.47 31.31 1.25
C GLU A 88 0.81 31.89 2.63
N ASN A 89 0.55 33.19 2.85
CA ASN A 89 0.77 33.86 4.13
C ASN A 89 -0.49 33.95 5.01
N SER A 90 -1.58 33.31 4.60
CA SER A 90 -2.86 33.34 5.30
C SER A 90 -2.81 32.50 6.58
N PHE A 91 -3.41 33.01 7.67
CA PHE A 91 -3.67 32.30 8.94
C PHE A 91 -2.48 31.68 9.69
N LYS A 92 -1.24 31.95 9.30
CA LYS A 92 -0.03 31.48 10.00
C LYS A 92 0.12 32.18 11.35
N ASP A 93 0.12 31.38 12.42
CA ASP A 93 0.07 31.79 13.82
C ASP A 93 1.33 31.39 14.63
N PHE A 94 2.35 30.86 13.95
CA PHE A 94 3.61 30.43 14.55
C PHE A 94 4.81 30.71 13.64
N SER A 95 5.98 30.95 14.23
CA SER A 95 7.23 31.19 13.51
C SER A 95 8.35 30.26 13.96
N ILE A 96 9.00 29.60 13.01
CA ILE A 96 10.24 28.86 13.25
C ILE A 96 11.41 29.75 12.83
N PHE A 97 12.22 30.16 13.78
CA PHE A 97 13.46 30.88 13.56
C PHE A 97 14.61 29.90 13.51
N ILE A 98 15.37 29.94 12.42
CA ILE A 98 16.56 29.12 12.27
C ILE A 98 17.79 30.00 12.42
N GLU A 99 18.47 29.82 13.55
CA GLU A 99 19.63 30.60 14.00
C GLU A 99 20.91 29.98 13.43
N ASN A 100 21.14 30.18 12.13
CA ASN A 100 22.45 29.92 11.53
C ASN A 100 23.31 31.19 11.64
N LYS A 101 24.53 31.08 12.19
CA LYS A 101 25.47 32.18 12.44
C LYS A 101 25.72 33.07 11.21
N SER A 102 25.55 32.54 10.00
CA SER A 102 25.82 33.26 8.74
C SER A 102 24.58 33.80 8.03
N ASN A 103 23.38 33.27 8.28
CA ASN A 103 22.15 33.73 7.62
C ASN A 103 20.90 33.23 8.37
N PRO A 104 20.39 33.99 9.36
CA PRO A 104 19.17 33.62 10.06
C PRO A 104 17.96 33.74 9.12
N PHE A 105 17.00 32.85 9.27
CA PHE A 105 15.74 32.94 8.53
C PHE A 105 14.55 32.54 9.40
N GLU A 106 13.39 33.14 9.09
CA GLU A 106 12.11 32.88 9.74
C GLU A 106 11.18 32.19 8.75
N ILE A 107 10.52 31.11 9.19
CA ILE A 107 9.44 30.46 8.45
C ILE A 107 8.15 30.55 9.27
N LYS A 108 7.15 31.25 8.72
CA LYS A 108 5.80 31.30 9.30
C LYS A 108 5.01 30.05 8.93
N VAL A 109 4.31 29.47 9.89
CA VAL A 109 3.63 28.16 9.83
C VAL A 109 2.37 28.14 10.71
N HIS A 110 1.61 27.03 10.65
CA HIS A 110 0.37 26.83 11.40
C HIS A 110 0.59 25.92 12.61
N LYS A 111 0.26 26.38 13.83
CA LYS A 111 0.32 25.58 15.06
C LYS A 111 -0.46 24.29 14.95
N SER A 112 -1.67 24.36 14.39
CA SER A 112 -2.59 23.23 14.26
C SER A 112 -2.01 22.11 13.40
N ILE A 113 -1.43 22.45 12.25
CA ILE A 113 -0.81 21.48 11.34
C ILE A 113 0.45 20.88 11.99
N LEU A 114 1.34 21.71 12.56
CA LEU A 114 2.54 21.20 13.22
C LEU A 114 2.20 20.24 14.37
N SER A 115 1.29 20.64 15.26
CA SER A 115 0.88 19.84 16.41
C SER A 115 0.21 18.53 16.00
N SER A 116 -0.63 18.55 14.96
CA SER A 116 -1.29 17.33 14.47
C SER A 116 -0.31 16.33 13.86
N ARG A 117 0.80 16.81 13.29
CA ARG A 117 1.68 16.00 12.43
C ARG A 117 3.02 15.67 13.07
N SER A 118 3.35 16.31 14.20
CA SER A 118 4.59 16.12 14.94
C SER A 118 4.31 16.10 16.45
N PRO A 119 4.53 14.95 17.11
CA PRO A 119 4.44 14.87 18.56
C PRO A 119 5.37 15.86 19.28
N PHE A 120 6.53 16.19 18.70
CA PHE A 120 7.41 17.23 19.24
C PHE A 120 6.71 18.59 19.31
N PHE A 121 6.11 19.04 18.21
CA PHE A 121 5.43 20.34 18.20
C PHE A 121 4.16 20.32 19.05
N ASN A 122 3.44 19.20 19.09
CA ASN A 122 2.30 19.04 19.97
C ASN A 122 2.71 19.23 21.44
N GLU A 123 3.74 18.52 21.90
CA GLU A 123 4.25 18.65 23.27
C GLU A 123 4.77 20.07 23.54
N PHE A 124 5.49 20.67 22.58
CA PHE A 124 6.02 22.02 22.70
C PHE A 124 4.93 23.10 22.79
N LEU A 125 3.81 22.95 22.08
CA LEU A 125 2.72 23.93 22.04
C LEU A 125 1.61 23.66 23.06
N LYS A 126 1.55 22.45 23.62
CA LYS A 126 0.49 22.05 24.55
C LYS A 126 0.48 22.94 25.79
N GLY A 127 -0.67 23.59 26.03
CA GLY A 127 -0.88 24.49 27.17
C GLY A 127 -0.16 25.83 27.06
N GLN A 128 0.46 26.14 25.91
CA GLN A 128 1.30 27.33 25.71
C GLN A 128 0.68 28.25 24.66
N ASN A 129 -0.43 28.91 25.01
CA ASN A 129 -1.21 29.74 24.08
C ASN A 129 -0.41 30.97 23.59
N ASP A 130 0.41 31.56 24.46
CA ASP A 130 1.14 32.80 24.18
C ASP A 130 2.42 32.59 23.36
N ILE A 131 2.87 31.34 23.19
CA ILE A 131 4.07 31.06 22.41
C ILE A 131 3.74 31.11 20.93
N ASN A 132 4.36 32.05 20.24
CA ASN A 132 4.21 32.25 18.79
C ASN A 132 5.48 31.94 18.00
N LYS A 133 6.56 31.48 18.65
CA LYS A 133 7.81 31.15 17.96
C LYS A 133 8.65 30.08 18.64
N ILE A 134 9.55 29.47 17.87
CA ILE A 134 10.65 28.61 18.34
C ILE A 134 11.93 28.96 17.60
N SER A 135 13.06 28.96 18.31
CA SER A 135 14.40 29.09 17.72
C SER A 135 15.09 27.73 17.66
N LEU A 136 15.65 27.37 16.50
CA LEU A 136 16.43 26.15 16.28
C LEU A 136 17.76 26.54 15.61
N ASN A 137 18.88 25.94 16.01
CA ASN A 137 20.21 26.31 15.52
C ASN A 137 20.94 25.17 14.78
N GLN A 138 20.36 23.97 14.83
CA GLN A 138 20.97 22.74 14.32
C GLN A 138 20.58 22.40 12.88
N PHE A 139 19.71 23.19 12.25
CA PHE A 139 19.16 22.92 10.92
C PHE A 139 19.41 24.09 9.96
N ASN A 140 19.35 23.83 8.66
CA ASN A 140 19.39 24.85 7.62
C ASN A 140 18.02 25.05 6.94
N LYS A 141 17.94 26.05 6.05
CA LYS A 141 16.70 26.43 5.36
C LYS A 141 16.09 25.31 4.55
N LYS A 142 16.92 24.68 3.75
CA LYS A 142 16.49 23.65 2.81
C LYS A 142 16.00 22.39 3.51
N GLU A 143 16.68 22.00 4.58
CA GLU A 143 16.27 20.91 5.47
C GLU A 143 14.89 21.20 6.08
N MET A 144 14.70 22.40 6.64
CA MET A 144 13.42 22.78 7.24
C MET A 144 12.29 22.88 6.22
N GLU A 145 12.54 23.43 5.03
CA GLU A 145 11.55 23.48 3.94
C GLU A 145 11.14 22.07 3.50
N SER A 146 12.08 21.12 3.44
CA SER A 146 11.82 19.73 3.10
C SER A 146 10.94 19.03 4.15
N ILE A 147 11.21 19.29 5.42
CA ILE A 147 10.45 18.72 6.55
C ILE A 147 9.06 19.34 6.66
N LEU A 148 8.92 20.64 6.43
CA LEU A 148 7.62 21.30 6.39
C LEU A 148 6.77 20.82 5.22
N SER A 149 7.36 20.58 4.05
CA SER A 149 6.67 19.97 2.90
C SER A 149 6.09 18.60 3.28
N TYR A 150 6.88 17.78 3.99
CA TYR A 150 6.41 16.49 4.48
C TYR A 150 5.29 16.64 5.52
N ILE A 151 5.43 17.57 6.48
CA ILE A 151 4.44 17.80 7.53
C ILE A 151 3.09 18.22 6.92
N TYR A 152 3.09 19.15 5.97
CA TYR A 152 1.88 19.70 5.37
C TYR A 152 1.21 18.73 4.40
N HIS A 153 1.98 18.14 3.48
CA HIS A 153 1.38 17.43 2.35
C HIS A 153 2.08 16.10 2.02
N GLY A 154 2.89 15.57 2.95
CA GLY A 154 3.45 14.21 2.89
C GLY A 154 4.55 13.98 1.86
N ASN A 155 4.90 14.99 1.06
CA ASN A 155 5.96 14.85 0.06
C ASN A 155 7.29 15.29 0.64
N ILE A 156 8.35 14.59 0.26
CA ILE A 156 9.72 14.95 0.60
C ILE A 156 10.62 14.79 -0.62
N SER A 157 11.47 15.79 -0.84
CA SER A 157 12.46 15.79 -1.92
C SER A 157 13.78 15.24 -1.38
N PHE A 158 14.21 14.11 -1.93
CA PHE A 158 15.52 13.53 -1.62
C PHE A 158 16.49 13.89 -2.73
N GLU A 159 17.37 14.87 -2.49
CA GLU A 159 18.27 15.33 -3.54
C GLU A 159 19.55 14.48 -3.67
N ASN A 160 20.11 13.98 -2.56
CA ASN A 160 21.33 13.17 -2.55
C ASN A 160 21.40 12.29 -1.28
N GLN A 161 22.41 11.41 -1.18
CA GLN A 161 22.57 10.50 -0.04
C GLN A 161 22.97 11.21 1.26
N GLU A 162 23.78 12.28 1.21
CA GLU A 162 24.17 13.05 2.40
C GLU A 162 22.95 13.72 3.06
N ASN A 163 22.00 14.19 2.25
CA ASN A 163 20.71 14.73 2.69
C ASN A 163 19.86 13.67 3.44
N LEU A 164 20.03 12.36 3.17
CA LEU A 164 19.24 11.33 3.86
C LEU A 164 19.57 11.21 5.35
N ILE A 165 20.85 11.31 5.73
CA ILE A 165 21.24 11.23 7.14
C ILE A 165 20.74 12.44 7.91
N GLN A 166 20.92 13.63 7.36
CA GLN A 166 20.43 14.88 7.95
C GLN A 166 18.91 14.83 8.14
N LEU A 167 18.16 14.45 7.09
CA LEU A 167 16.71 14.28 7.17
C LEU A 167 16.30 13.20 8.17
N LEU A 168 17.10 12.14 8.35
CA LEU A 168 16.84 11.12 9.36
C LEU A 168 16.96 11.70 10.77
N GLU A 169 18.03 12.43 11.07
CA GLU A 169 18.21 13.12 12.36
C GLU A 169 17.04 14.07 12.65
N ILE A 170 16.64 14.87 11.64
CA ILE A 170 15.53 15.80 11.78
C ILE A 170 14.20 15.06 11.98
N SER A 171 13.97 13.95 11.28
CA SER A 171 12.76 13.13 11.45
C SER A 171 12.65 12.55 12.84
N ILE A 172 13.78 12.14 13.45
CA ILE A 172 13.82 11.65 14.83
C ILE A 172 13.56 12.80 15.80
N TYR A 173 14.20 13.95 15.59
CA TYR A 173 14.05 15.15 16.43
C TYR A 173 12.58 15.60 16.51
N PHE A 174 11.92 15.73 15.35
CA PHE A 174 10.49 16.10 15.27
C PHE A 174 9.52 14.93 15.47
N LYS A 175 10.02 13.74 15.84
CA LYS A 175 9.21 12.53 16.10
C LYS A 175 8.32 12.12 14.91
N LEU A 176 8.81 12.26 13.69
CA LEU A 176 8.14 11.92 12.43
C LEU A 176 8.39 10.44 12.04
N ASN A 177 7.71 9.52 12.73
CA ASN A 177 7.99 8.07 12.65
C ASN A 177 7.92 7.47 11.24
N LEU A 178 6.87 7.76 10.47
CA LEU A 178 6.73 7.23 9.11
C LEU A 178 7.83 7.77 8.18
N LEU A 179 8.20 9.04 8.32
CA LEU A 179 9.32 9.61 7.55
C LEU A 179 10.64 8.93 7.90
N LYS A 180 10.89 8.73 9.21
CA LYS A 180 12.06 8.01 9.71
C LYS A 180 12.16 6.63 9.05
N GLU A 181 11.07 5.86 9.02
CA GLU A 181 11.02 4.52 8.39
C GLU A 181 11.29 4.57 6.88
N ILE A 182 10.67 5.51 6.15
CA ILE A 182 10.90 5.71 4.71
C ILE A 182 12.38 5.98 4.44
N ILE A 183 13.00 6.86 5.22
CA ILE A 183 14.41 7.23 5.08
C ILE A 183 15.30 6.05 5.44
N GLN A 184 15.02 5.32 6.53
CA GLN A 184 15.78 4.15 6.94
C GLN A 184 15.78 3.06 5.88
N LYS A 185 14.62 2.78 5.28
CA LYS A 185 14.48 1.82 4.17
C LYS A 185 15.29 2.28 2.95
N LYS A 186 15.25 3.57 2.62
CA LYS A 186 16.00 4.13 1.50
C LYS A 186 17.52 4.03 1.71
N ILE A 187 17.99 4.32 2.93
CA ILE A 187 19.40 4.15 3.31
C ILE A 187 19.80 2.68 3.23
N SER A 188 19.02 1.78 3.86
CA SER A 188 19.29 0.34 3.87
C SER A 188 19.41 -0.24 2.47
N ASN A 189 18.57 0.19 1.52
CA ASN A 189 18.63 -0.26 0.13
C ASN A 189 19.84 0.28 -0.65
N SER A 190 20.49 1.34 -0.15
CA SER A 190 21.63 1.98 -0.81
C SER A 190 22.99 1.52 -0.28
N ILE A 191 22.99 0.86 0.88
CA ILE A 191 24.19 0.30 1.49
C ILE A 191 24.55 -1.01 0.78
N ASN A 192 25.81 -1.12 0.38
CA ASN A 192 26.38 -2.27 -0.30
C ASN A 192 27.85 -2.45 0.12
N TYR A 193 28.51 -3.46 -0.45
CA TYR A 193 29.89 -3.81 -0.10
C TYR A 193 30.90 -2.65 -0.23
N SER A 194 30.71 -1.75 -1.19
CA SER A 194 31.68 -0.67 -1.44
C SER A 194 31.58 0.49 -0.47
N ASN A 195 30.41 0.73 0.14
CA ASN A 195 30.15 1.93 0.93
C ASN A 195 29.83 1.67 2.42
N PHE A 196 29.57 0.42 2.84
CA PHE A 196 29.10 0.15 4.20
C PHE A 196 30.12 0.54 5.29
N PHE A 197 31.43 0.40 5.02
CA PHE A 197 32.48 0.77 5.96
C PHE A 197 32.47 2.27 6.26
N GLN A 198 32.47 3.07 5.21
CA GLN A 198 32.40 4.53 5.31
C GLN A 198 31.10 4.95 5.99
N PHE A 199 29.99 4.33 5.62
CA PHE A 199 28.68 4.59 6.22
C PHE A 199 28.69 4.33 7.73
N LEU A 200 29.15 3.16 8.18
CA LEU A 200 29.23 2.81 9.61
C LEU A 200 30.15 3.74 10.38
N PHE A 201 31.30 4.11 9.78
CA PHE A 201 32.25 5.01 10.40
C PHE A 201 31.66 6.42 10.62
N GLN A 202 31.01 6.97 9.59
CA GLN A 202 30.41 8.31 9.63
C GLN A 202 29.18 8.37 10.55
N ASN A 203 28.39 7.30 10.63
CA ASN A 203 27.09 7.29 11.31
C ASN A 203 27.07 6.53 12.64
N ARG A 204 28.24 6.30 13.23
CA ARG A 204 28.43 5.50 14.46
C ARG A 204 27.54 5.92 15.66
N ASN A 205 27.22 7.21 15.75
CA ASN A 205 26.44 7.79 16.85
C ASN A 205 24.93 7.62 16.69
N LEU A 206 24.46 7.25 15.49
CA LEU A 206 23.03 7.12 15.22
C LEU A 206 22.50 5.77 15.74
N LYS A 207 21.34 5.83 16.41
CA LYS A 207 20.61 4.65 16.89
C LYS A 207 19.80 4.02 15.74
N LEU A 208 20.51 3.44 14.76
CA LEU A 208 19.92 2.87 13.54
C LEU A 208 19.91 1.34 13.57
N GLY A 209 19.03 0.74 14.38
CA GLY A 209 18.99 -0.71 14.59
C GLY A 209 18.95 -1.52 13.29
N GLU A 210 17.95 -1.30 12.44
CA GLU A 210 17.79 -2.04 11.17
C GLU A 210 18.95 -1.84 10.19
N ILE A 211 19.46 -0.63 10.08
CA ILE A 211 20.59 -0.32 9.18
C ILE A 211 21.86 -1.02 9.66
N LYS A 212 22.09 -1.06 10.98
CA LYS A 212 23.24 -1.78 11.57
C LYS A 212 23.14 -3.28 11.28
N ILE A 213 21.95 -3.89 11.42
CA ILE A 213 21.71 -5.30 11.08
C ILE A 213 22.10 -5.56 9.62
N LYS A 214 21.65 -4.72 8.68
CA LYS A 214 21.99 -4.87 7.26
C LYS A 214 23.49 -4.75 6.99
N CYS A 215 24.17 -3.81 7.65
CA CYS A 215 25.62 -3.69 7.57
C CYS A 215 26.33 -4.95 8.11
N PHE A 216 25.84 -5.53 9.22
CA PHE A 216 26.39 -6.78 9.78
C PHE A 216 26.18 -7.98 8.85
N GLU A 217 25.02 -8.09 8.21
CA GLU A 217 24.80 -9.13 7.18
C GLU A 217 25.81 -9.03 6.04
N LEU A 218 26.06 -7.82 5.55
CA LEU A 218 27.04 -7.58 4.48
C LEU A 218 28.47 -7.92 4.93
N ILE A 219 28.82 -7.64 6.19
CA ILE A 219 30.10 -8.06 6.77
C ILE A 219 30.20 -9.59 6.79
N ASN A 220 29.17 -10.27 7.28
CA ASN A 220 29.16 -11.73 7.39
C ASN A 220 29.23 -12.41 6.01
N GLN A 221 28.48 -11.90 5.02
CA GLN A 221 28.44 -12.45 3.67
C GLN A 221 29.77 -12.30 2.92
N ASN A 222 30.58 -11.29 3.26
CA ASN A 222 31.84 -11.00 2.58
C ASN A 222 33.07 -11.14 3.50
N PHE A 223 32.92 -11.84 4.64
CA PHE A 223 33.91 -11.87 5.72
C PHE A 223 35.32 -12.27 5.25
N SER A 224 35.41 -13.28 4.39
CA SER A 224 36.68 -13.77 3.82
C SER A 224 37.45 -12.73 3.01
N GLN A 225 36.74 -11.81 2.35
CA GLN A 225 37.32 -10.71 1.58
C GLN A 225 37.61 -9.49 2.46
N ILE A 226 36.88 -9.35 3.57
CA ILE A 226 36.96 -8.21 4.48
C ILE A 226 38.04 -8.38 5.56
N GLN A 227 38.39 -9.62 5.94
CA GLN A 227 39.31 -9.86 7.07
C GLN A 227 40.69 -9.20 6.90
N ASN A 228 41.11 -8.96 5.65
CA ASN A 228 42.38 -8.32 5.30
C ASN A 228 42.23 -6.82 4.97
N ASN A 229 41.04 -6.25 5.11
CA ASN A 229 40.77 -4.85 4.79
C ASN A 229 41.08 -3.96 6.01
N GLU A 230 41.97 -2.98 5.84
CA GLU A 230 42.34 -2.01 6.88
C GLU A 230 41.14 -1.31 7.51
N ASN A 231 40.02 -1.16 6.78
CA ASN A 231 38.80 -0.55 7.29
C ASN A 231 38.12 -1.39 8.38
N LEU A 232 38.23 -2.72 8.35
CA LEU A 232 37.74 -3.58 9.43
C LEU A 232 38.56 -3.39 10.71
N PHE A 233 39.89 -3.31 10.57
CA PHE A 233 40.80 -3.04 11.68
C PHE A 233 40.53 -1.67 12.34
N ASN A 234 40.21 -0.64 11.52
CA ASN A 234 39.84 0.68 12.03
C ASN A 234 38.48 0.70 12.76
N LEU A 235 37.52 -0.16 12.36
CA LEU A 235 36.25 -0.31 13.08
C LEU A 235 36.43 -1.06 14.41
N THR A 236 37.34 -2.04 14.50
CA THR A 236 37.53 -2.89 15.68
C THR A 236 38.48 -2.28 16.73
N GLN A 237 39.50 -1.52 16.33
CA GLN A 237 40.53 -1.03 17.26
C GLN A 237 40.12 0.14 18.17
N ARG A 238 38.95 0.76 17.94
CA ARG A 238 38.52 1.94 18.72
C ARG A 238 37.36 1.72 19.68
N ARG A 239 36.81 0.51 19.78
CA ARG A 239 35.98 0.09 20.93
C ARG A 239 36.11 -1.40 21.17
N ASN A 240 36.37 -1.74 22.44
CA ASN A 240 35.89 -2.95 23.11
C ASN A 240 34.37 -3.10 22.89
N TYR A 241 33.94 -3.57 21.72
CA TYR A 241 32.60 -4.12 21.57
C TYR A 241 32.68 -5.59 21.93
N GLN A 242 31.99 -5.95 23.00
CA GLN A 242 31.46 -7.29 23.15
C GLN A 242 30.70 -7.60 21.86
N ILE A 243 31.33 -8.36 20.96
CA ILE A 243 30.70 -8.97 19.78
C ILE A 243 29.64 -10.01 20.20
N TYR A 244 29.49 -10.24 21.51
CA TYR A 244 28.48 -11.09 22.12
C TYR A 244 27.60 -10.31 23.09
N SER A 245 26.52 -9.72 22.62
CA SER A 245 25.22 -9.74 23.32
C SER A 245 24.13 -9.19 22.41
N ILE A 246 23.14 -10.05 22.22
CA ILE A 246 21.86 -9.84 21.55
C ILE A 246 21.07 -8.75 22.26
#